data_AF-A0A7X6HC19-F1
#
_entry.id   AF-A0A7X6HC19-F1
#
_cell.length_a   1.000
_cell.length_b   1.000
_cell.length_c   1.000
_cell.angle_alpha   90.00
_cell.angle_beta   90.00
_cell.angle_gamma   90.00
#
_symmetry.space_group_name_H-M   'P 1'
#
loop_
_entity.id
_entity.type
_entity.pdbx_description
1 polymer ?
#
loop_
_entity_poly.entity_id
_entity_poly.type
_entity_poly.pdbx_seq_one_letter_code
_entity_poly.pdbx_strand_id
1 'polypeptide(L)' 'MYPVWEDPAAAEENVAFARNADAAMKRRAAGRVYPNFIGDEGPARIAEAFGPEKFRRLRRLKGVGDPDNVFRHNHKIPPL' A
#
# COMPACT_ATOMS: atom_id res chain seq x y z
N MET A 1 6.69 -1.42 -8.56
CA MET A 1 6.74 -1.92 -9.95
C MET A 1 5.87 -3.15 -10.03
N TYR A 2 5.03 -3.29 -11.06
CA TYR A 2 4.24 -4.50 -11.28
C TYR A 2 4.82 -5.26 -12.48
N PRO A 3 5.70 -6.25 -12.24
CA PRO A 3 6.15 -7.11 -13.32
C PRO A 3 4.97 -7.94 -13.81
N VAL A 4 4.92 -8.18 -15.12
CA VAL A 4 3.87 -8.96 -15.78
C VAL A 4 4.56 -10.12 -16.49
N TRP A 5 4.05 -11.32 -16.28
CA TRP A 5 4.57 -12.56 -16.86
C TRP A 5 3.42 -13.51 -17.19
N GLU A 6 3.62 -14.38 -18.19
CA GLU A 6 2.61 -15.35 -18.62
C GLU A 6 2.77 -16.69 -17.92
N ASP A 7 4.01 -17.18 -17.79
CA ASP A 7 4.33 -18.47 -17.17
C ASP A 7 4.35 -18.39 -15.64
N PRO A 8 3.46 -19.08 -14.91
CA PRO A 8 3.46 -19.09 -13.45
C PRO A 8 4.80 -19.50 -12.83
N ALA A 9 5.61 -20.31 -13.51
CA ALA A 9 6.94 -20.72 -13.02
C ALA A 9 7.92 -19.54 -12.93
N ALA A 10 7.70 -18.47 -13.68
CA ALA A 10 8.52 -17.26 -13.64
C ALA A 10 8.17 -16.32 -12.47
N ALA A 11 7.20 -16.67 -11.61
CA ALA A 11 6.72 -15.79 -10.55
C ALA A 11 7.81 -15.39 -9.54
N GLU A 12 8.64 -16.34 -9.11
CA GLU A 12 9.68 -16.07 -8.12
C GLU A 12 10.72 -15.07 -8.63
N GLU A 13 11.22 -15.28 -9.85
CA GLU A 13 12.20 -14.40 -10.50
C GLU A 13 11.65 -12.99 -10.70
N ASN A 14 10.42 -12.86 -11.22
CA ASN A 14 9.80 -11.57 -11.48
C ASN A 14 9.50 -10.80 -10.19
N VAL A 15 9.03 -11.47 -9.14
CA VAL A 15 8.81 -10.86 -7.83
C VAL A 15 10.15 -10.40 -7.23
N ALA A 16 11.21 -11.19 -7.33
CA ALA A 16 12.54 -10.82 -6.85
C ALA A 16 13.09 -9.59 -7.60
N PHE A 17 12.95 -9.56 -8.93
CA PHE A 17 13.33 -8.42 -9.76
C PHE A 17 12.64 -7.12 -9.31
N ALA A 18 11.31 -7.13 -9.15
CA ALA A 18 10.58 -5.93 -8.75
C ALA A 18 10.95 -5.43 -7.35
N ARG A 19 11.21 -6.34 -6.40
CA ARG A 19 11.69 -5.98 -5.06
C ARG A 19 13.08 -5.34 -5.10
N ASN A 20 13.98 -5.90 -5.90
CA ASN A 20 15.34 -5.37 -6.05
C ASN A 20 15.34 -4.00 -6.75
N ALA A 21 14.53 -3.82 -7.79
CA ALA A 21 14.36 -2.54 -8.46
C ALA A 21 13.80 -1.46 -7.52
N ASP A 22 12.79 -1.79 -6.71
CA ASP A 22 12.24 -0.87 -5.69
C ASP A 22 13.32 -0.47 -4.67
N ALA A 23 14.07 -1.44 -4.15
CA ALA A 23 15.13 -1.19 -3.18
C ALA A 23 16.23 -0.27 -3.74
N ALA A 24 16.64 -0.48 -5.00
CA ALA A 24 17.65 0.36 -5.67
C ALA A 24 17.19 1.81 -5.84
N MET A 25 15.90 2.02 -6.12
CA MET A 25 15.33 3.35 -6.37
C MET A 25 14.92 4.10 -5.11
N LYS A 26 14.77 3.41 -3.97
CA LYS A 26 14.20 3.96 -2.72
C LYS A 26 14.87 5.26 -2.25
N ARG A 27 16.19 5.40 -2.42
CA ARG A 27 16.94 6.63 -2.03
C ARG A 27 16.61 7.86 -2.88
N ARG A 28 16.08 7.68 -4.09
CA ARG A 28 15.72 8.76 -5.02
C ARG A 28 14.21 9.02 -5.06
N ALA A 29 13.41 8.21 -4.37
CA ALA A 29 11.97 8.34 -4.36
C ALA A 29 11.53 9.58 -3.57
N ALA A 30 10.46 10.24 -4.02
CA ALA A 30 9.89 11.43 -3.36
C ALA A 30 9.18 11.12 -2.02
N GLY A 31 9.29 9.90 -1.50
CA GLY A 31 8.63 9.45 -0.26
C GLY A 31 7.10 9.41 -0.32
N ARG A 32 6.50 9.65 -1.48
CA ARG A 32 5.05 9.60 -1.69
C ARG A 32 4.70 8.31 -2.42
N VAL A 33 3.67 7.64 -1.95
CA VAL A 33 3.16 6.42 -2.58
C VAL A 33 1.72 6.65 -3.00
N TYR A 34 1.39 6.32 -4.24
CA TYR A 34 0.00 6.30 -4.68
C TYR A 34 -0.63 5.02 -4.14
N PRO A 35 -1.71 5.09 -3.34
CA PRO A 35 -2.27 3.93 -2.66
C PRO A 35 -2.55 2.75 -3.59
N ASN A 36 -3.08 3.00 -4.80
CA ASN A 36 -3.40 1.93 -5.75
C ASN A 36 -2.17 1.16 -6.28
N PHE A 37 -0.95 1.63 -6.01
CA PHE A 37 0.30 0.91 -6.29
C PHE A 37 0.89 0.22 -5.05
N ILE A 38 0.20 0.24 -3.91
CA ILE A 38 0.61 -0.43 -2.66
C ILE A 38 0.05 -1.85 -2.67
N GLY A 39 0.94 -2.84 -2.63
CA GLY A 39 0.58 -4.25 -2.45
C GLY A 39 0.28 -4.59 -0.98
N ASP A 40 0.68 -5.77 -0.54
CA ASP A 40 0.58 -6.19 0.87
C ASP A 40 1.74 -5.64 1.72
N GLU A 41 1.97 -4.33 1.65
CA GLU A 41 3.05 -3.63 2.38
C GLU A 41 2.60 -3.17 3.79
N GLY A 42 1.36 -3.48 4.15
CA GLY A 42 0.81 -3.30 5.49
C GLY A 42 0.35 -1.88 5.85
N PRO A 43 -0.25 -1.71 7.05
CA PRO A 43 -0.91 -0.47 7.47
C PRO A 43 0.01 0.74 7.61
N ALA A 44 1.29 0.53 7.94
CA ALA A 44 2.28 1.58 8.10
C ALA A 44 2.53 2.30 6.76
N ARG A 45 2.59 1.55 5.66
CA ARG A 45 2.77 2.09 4.30
C ARG A 45 1.58 2.95 3.87
N ILE A 46 0.37 2.56 4.26
CA ILE A 46 -0.85 3.33 4.00
C ILE A 46 -0.82 4.66 4.77
N ALA A 47 -0.40 4.64 6.03
CA ALA A 47 -0.27 5.85 6.83
C ALA A 47 0.77 6.82 6.24
N GLU A 48 1.92 6.30 5.77
CA GLU A 48 2.94 7.09 5.06
C GLU A 48 2.39 7.70 3.76
N ALA A 49 1.63 6.93 2.97
CA ALA A 49 1.06 7.38 1.69
C ALA A 49 0.09 8.56 1.85
N PHE A 50 -0.76 8.54 2.88
CA PHE A 50 -1.70 9.64 3.16
C PHE A 50 -1.07 10.78 3.96
N GLY A 51 -0.02 10.49 4.74
CA GLY A 51 0.49 11.38 5.78
C GLY A 51 -0.41 11.43 7.02
N PRO A 52 0.14 11.85 8.18
CA PRO A 52 -0.51 11.69 9.48
C PRO A 52 -1.84 12.44 9.60
N GLU A 53 -1.95 13.63 9.01
CA GLU A 53 -3.15 14.46 9.09
C GLU A 53 -4.32 13.85 8.30
N LYS A 54 -4.10 13.52 7.03
CA LYS A 54 -5.15 12.91 6.19
C LYS A 54 -5.53 11.53 6.70
N PHE A 55 -4.56 10.74 7.13
CA PHE A 55 -4.83 9.43 7.71
C PHE A 55 -5.74 9.55 8.95
N ARG A 56 -5.45 10.48 9.87
CA ARG A 56 -6.31 10.75 11.03
C ARG A 56 -7.72 11.17 10.62
N ARG A 57 -7.87 12.04 9.62
CA ARG A 57 -9.18 12.47 9.11
C ARG A 57 -9.97 11.30 8.51
N LEU A 58 -9.32 10.45 7.72
CA LEU A 58 -9.93 9.25 7.13
C LEU A 58 -10.40 8.27 8.19
N ARG A 59 -9.62 8.04 9.25
CA ARG A 59 -10.03 7.19 10.38
C ARG A 59 -11.26 7.74 11.10
N ARG A 60 -11.38 9.07 11.29
CA ARG A 60 -12.59 9.69 11.86
C ARG A 60 -13.82 9.48 10.98
N LEU A 61 -13.66 9.67 9.67
CA LEU A 61 -14.75 9.42 8.71
C LEU A 61 -15.16 7.95 8.68
N LYS A 62 -14.19 7.03 8.74
CA LYS A 62 -14.41 5.59 8.88
C LYS A 62 -15.18 5.26 10.15
N GLY A 63 -14.86 5.90 11.28
CA GLY A 63 -15.60 5.72 12.54
C GLY A 63 -17.08 6.12 12.46
N VAL A 64 -17.44 7.09 11.60
CA VAL A 64 -18.84 7.49 11.38
C VAL A 64 -19.55 6.57 10.38
N GLY A 65 -18.87 6.20 9.29
CA GLY A 65 -19.50 5.48 8.17
C GLY A 65 -19.35 3.96 8.18
N ASP A 66 -18.39 3.42 8.93
CA ASP A 66 -18.06 2.00 9.02
C ASP A 66 -17.37 1.67 10.37
N PRO A 67 -18.06 1.88 11.51
CA PRO A 67 -17.49 1.70 12.85
C PRO A 67 -17.01 0.28 13.12
N ASP A 68 -17.68 -0.73 12.55
CA ASP A 68 -17.32 -2.15 12.69
C ASP A 68 -16.28 -2.61 11.65
N ASN A 69 -15.79 -1.70 10.81
CA ASN A 69 -14.80 -1.97 9.77
C ASN A 69 -15.19 -3.17 8.87
N VAL A 70 -16.45 -3.19 8.43
CA VAL A 70 -17.01 -4.19 7.50
C VAL A 70 -16.28 -4.10 6.16
N PHE A 71 -16.03 -2.88 5.67
CA PHE A 71 -15.33 -2.66 4.41
C PHE A 71 -13.81 -2.61 4.61
N ARG A 72 -13.20 -3.78 4.77
CA ARG A 72 -11.77 -3.94 5.12
C ARG A 72 -10.89 -4.62 4.07
N HIS A 73 -11.45 -4.99 2.92
CA HIS A 73 -10.70 -5.54 1.78
C HIS A 73 -10.25 -4.42 0.84
N ASN A 74 -9.38 -3.54 1.35
CA ASN A 74 -8.81 -2.38 0.67
C ASN A 74 -7.47 -2.00 1.35
N HIS A 75 -6.92 -0.84 1.02
CA HIS A 75 -5.88 -0.19 1.83
C HIS A 75 -6.43 0.11 3.22
N LYS A 76 -6.26 -0.84 4.14
CA LYS A 76 -6.93 -0.85 5.44
C LYS A 76 -6.69 0.44 6.22
N ILE A 77 -7.76 1.16 6.50
CA ILE A 77 -7.80 2.30 7.42
C ILE A 77 -8.73 1.91 8.58
N PRO A 78 -8.21 1.63 9.78
CA PRO A 78 -9.06 1.27 10.91
C PRO A 78 -9.81 2.50 11.43
N PRO A 79 -11.07 2.36 11.86
CA PRO A 79 -11.81 3.46 12.49
C PRO A 79 -11.07 4.02 13.72
N LEU A 80 -11.38 5.26 14.06
CA LEU A 80 -10.90 5.94 15.27
C LEU A 80 -11.88 5.76 16.42
#